data_AF-A0A2I2KT75-F1
#
_entry.id   AF-A0A2I2KT75-F1
#
_cell.length_a   1.000
_cell.length_b   1.000
_cell.length_c   1.000
_cell.angle_alpha   90.00
_cell.angle_beta   90.00
_cell.angle_gamma   90.00
#
_symmetry.space_group_name_H-M   'P 1'
#
loop_
_entity.id
_entity.type
_entity.pdbx_description
1 polymer ?
#
loop_
_entity_poly.entity_id
_entity_poly.type
_entity_poly.pdbx_seq_one_letter_code
_entity_poly.pdbx_strand_id
1 'polypeptide(L)'
;MFDRGHLDHLALTAASPTAFATLRERLVAREASDGVVEDLGAFHSLWFRDPDGMRAELVLIVDVGLAGIHAPRPLDAAVLHHSA
;
A
#
# COMPACT_ATOMS: atom_id res chain seq x y z
N MET A 1 -11.50 5.42 -29.46
CA MET A 1 -10.55 6.19 -28.64
C MET A 1 -10.82 5.79 -27.20
N PHE A 2 -9.85 5.22 -26.48
CA PHE A 2 -10.04 4.94 -25.06
C PHE A 2 -9.76 6.23 -24.30
N ASP A 3 -10.75 6.72 -23.54
CA ASP A 3 -10.50 7.76 -22.54
C ASP A 3 -9.54 7.22 -21.48
N ARG A 4 -8.77 8.10 -20.84
CA ARG A 4 -7.99 7.70 -19.67
C ARG A 4 -8.97 7.27 -18.58
N GLY A 5 -8.83 6.03 -18.12
CA GLY A 5 -9.60 5.52 -16.98
C GLY A 5 -9.28 6.27 -15.68
N HIS A 6 -10.21 6.23 -14.73
CA HIS A 6 -10.00 6.76 -13.39
C HIS A 6 -8.98 5.89 -12.63
N LEU A 7 -8.22 6.51 -11.73
CA LEU A 7 -7.47 5.78 -10.72
C LEU A 7 -8.47 5.25 -9.69
N ASP A 8 -8.54 3.93 -9.53
CA ASP A 8 -9.52 3.29 -8.63
C ASP A 8 -9.16 3.52 -7.15
N HIS A 9 -7.92 3.20 -6.74
CA HIS A 9 -7.42 3.41 -5.39
C HIS A 9 -5.88 3.42 -5.33
N LEU A 10 -5.35 3.73 -4.15
CA LEU A 10 -3.94 3.56 -3.79
C LEU A 10 -3.83 2.52 -2.68
N ALA A 11 -2.82 1.65 -2.79
CA ALA A 11 -2.47 0.69 -1.76
C ALA A 11 -1.16 1.10 -1.08
N LEU A 12 -1.17 1.15 0.25
CA LEU A 12 -0.03 1.52 1.08
C LEU A 12 0.46 0.29 1.84
N THR A 13 1.70 -0.12 1.57
CA THR A 13 2.30 -1.26 2.26
C THR A 13 2.77 -0.88 3.67
N ALA A 14 2.30 -1.62 4.68
CA ALA A 14 2.81 -1.54 6.04
C ALA A 14 4.24 -2.07 6.12
N ALA A 15 5.09 -1.38 6.88
CA ALA A 15 6.51 -1.76 7.03
C ALA A 15 6.73 -3.10 7.77
N SER A 16 5.74 -3.54 8.55
CA SER A 16 5.80 -4.79 9.32
C SER A 16 4.39 -5.25 9.74
N PRO A 17 4.23 -6.51 10.19
CA PRO A 17 2.98 -6.99 10.75
C PRO A 17 2.48 -6.16 11.95
N THR A 18 3.40 -5.72 12.81
CA THR A 18 3.07 -4.85 13.95
C THR A 18 2.56 -3.50 13.48
N ALA A 19 3.22 -2.88 12.48
CA ALA A 19 2.76 -1.61 11.92
C ALA A 19 1.38 -1.75 11.28
N PHE A 20 1.11 -2.87 10.58
CA PHE A 20 -0.20 -3.17 10.01
C PHE A 20 -1.28 -3.23 11.10
N ALA A 21 -1.05 -3.97 12.18
CA ALA A 21 -1.99 -4.09 13.30
C ALA A 21 -2.28 -2.72 13.95
N THR A 22 -1.24 -1.94 14.25
CA THR A 22 -1.39 -0.59 14.82
C THR A 22 -2.14 0.36 13.87
N LEU A 23 -1.87 0.31 12.57
CA LEU A 23 -2.58 1.15 11.60
C LEU A 23 -4.05 0.74 11.47
N ARG A 24 -4.35 -0.56 11.44
CA ARG A 24 -5.73 -1.09 11.47
C ARG A 24 -6.50 -0.55 12.68
N GLU A 25 -5.95 -0.65 13.88
CA GLU A 25 -6.58 -0.13 15.09
C GLU A 25 -6.87 1.38 14.99
N ARG A 26 -5.92 2.15 14.46
CA ARG A 26 -6.07 3.61 14.29
C ARG A 26 -7.13 3.98 13.26
N LEU A 27 -7.27 3.20 12.19
CA LEU A 27 -8.28 3.41 11.14
C LEU A 27 -9.68 3.08 11.67
N VAL A 28 -9.83 1.97 12.39
CA VAL A 28 -11.10 1.59 13.04
C VAL A 28 -11.51 2.61 14.09
N ALA A 29 -10.59 3.05 14.94
CA ALA A 29 -10.85 4.07 15.95
C ALA A 29 -11.25 5.45 15.38
N ARG A 30 -11.00 5.68 14.09
CA ARG A 30 -11.39 6.88 13.34
C ARG A 30 -12.61 6.67 12.46
N GLU A 31 -13.24 5.49 12.55
CA GLU A 31 -14.36 5.10 11.68
C GLU A 31 -14.02 5.15 10.18
N ALA A 32 -12.72 5.10 9.85
CA ALA A 32 -12.22 5.13 8.48
C ALA A 32 -12.24 3.75 7.82
N SER A 33 -12.39 2.67 8.60
CA SER A 33 -12.41 1.28 8.17
C SER A 33 -13.29 0.46 9.12
N ASP A 34 -13.91 -0.60 8.61
CA ASP A 34 -14.58 -1.63 9.42
C ASP A 34 -13.61 -2.64 10.05
N GLY A 35 -12.33 -2.56 9.70
CA GLY A 35 -11.29 -3.40 10.24
C GLY A 35 -11.24 -4.80 9.63
N VAL A 36 -12.03 -5.13 8.60
CA VAL A 36 -11.98 -6.43 7.96
C VAL A 36 -10.65 -6.58 7.22
N VAL A 37 -10.01 -7.73 7.41
CA VAL A 37 -8.77 -8.09 6.71
C VAL A 37 -9.09 -9.19 5.71
N GLU A 38 -8.83 -8.91 4.44
CA GLU A 38 -8.94 -9.86 3.35
C GLU A 38 -7.59 -10.55 3.14
N ASP A 39 -7.61 -11.88 3.04
CA ASP A 39 -6.44 -12.67 2.63
C ASP A 39 -6.47 -12.84 1.10
N LEU A 40 -5.53 -12.19 0.42
CA LEU A 40 -5.39 -12.21 -1.04
C LEU A 40 -4.21 -13.11 -1.47
N GLY A 41 -3.78 -14.02 -0.58
CA GLY A 41 -2.70 -14.98 -0.79
C GLY A 41 -1.33 -14.37 -0.55
N ALA A 42 -0.85 -13.54 -1.47
CA ALA A 42 0.48 -12.92 -1.37
C ALA A 42 0.53 -11.75 -0.37
N PHE A 43 -0.64 -11.19 -0.07
CA PHE A 43 -0.81 -10.04 0.81
C PHE A 43 -2.12 -10.11 1.58
N HIS A 44 -2.11 -9.60 2.79
CA HIS A 44 -3.31 -9.25 3.54
C HIS A 44 -3.68 -7.80 3.25
N SER A 45 -4.97 -7.53 3.07
CA SER A 45 -5.52 -6.22 2.71
C SER A 45 -6.56 -5.76 3.72
N LEU A 46 -6.63 -4.45 3.94
CA LEU A 46 -7.71 -3.78 4.65
C LEU A 46 -8.07 -2.49 3.91
N TRP A 47 -9.36 -2.27 3.68
CA TRP A 47 -9.86 -1.06 3.04
C TRP A 47 -10.11 0.06 4.04
N PHE A 48 -9.85 1.30 3.64
CA PHE A 48 -10.21 2.49 4.38
C PHE A 48 -10.63 3.65 3.47
N ARG A 49 -11.26 4.67 4.05
CA ARG A 49 -11.55 5.95 3.38
C ARG A 49 -10.73 7.07 4.00
N ASP A 50 -10.13 7.89 3.16
CA ASP A 50 -9.45 9.10 3.60
C ASP A 50 -10.45 10.26 3.84
N PRO A 51 -10.01 11.41 4.40
CA PRO A 51 -10.88 12.55 4.65
C PRO A 51 -11.50 13.19 3.40
N ASP A 52 -10.89 13.02 2.22
CA ASP A 52 -11.37 13.54 0.94
C ASP A 52 -12.35 12.56 0.24
N GLY A 53 -12.58 11.38 0.85
CA GLY A 53 -13.51 10.36 0.39
C GLY A 53 -12.89 9.31 -0.53
N MET A 54 -11.58 9.37 -0.79
CA MET A 54 -10.87 8.36 -1.57
C MET A 54 -10.90 7.03 -0.83
N ARG A 55 -11.24 5.97 -1.55
CA ARG A 55 -11.09 4.60 -1.06
C ARG A 55 -9.65 4.18 -1.28
N ALA A 56 -8.99 3.73 -0.23
CA ALA A 56 -7.59 3.32 -0.23
C ALA A 56 -7.41 2.02 0.54
N GLU A 57 -6.25 1.40 0.35
CA GLU A 57 -5.96 0.07 0.88
C GLU A 57 -4.69 0.11 1.74
N LEU A 58 -4.73 -0.53 2.91
CA LEU A 58 -3.57 -0.85 3.72
C LEU A 58 -3.19 -2.30 3.45
N VAL A 59 -1.93 -2.56 3.13
CA VAL A 59 -1.48 -3.89 2.70
C VAL A 59 -0.32 -4.39 3.56
N LEU A 60 -0.32 -5.68 3.90
CA LEU A 60 0.83 -6.39 4.43
C LEU A 60 1.25 -7.48 3.45
N ILE A 61 2.47 -7.39 2.91
CA ILE A 61 3.06 -8.47 2.11
C ILE A 61 3.40 -9.63 3.05
N VAL A 62 2.82 -10.80 2.81
CA VAL A 62 3.06 -12.02 3.61
C VAL A 62 3.89 -13.06 2.85
N ASP A 63 3.94 -12.96 1.52
CA ASP A 63 4.84 -13.77 0.71
C ASP A 63 6.28 -13.23 0.78
N VAL A 64 7.17 -14.02 1.36
CA VAL A 64 8.60 -13.73 1.50
C VAL A 64 9.31 -13.58 0.15
N GLY A 65 8.82 -14.22 -0.92
CA GLY A 65 9.36 -14.10 -2.27
C GLY A 65 9.12 -12.73 -2.90
N LEU A 66 8.14 -11.97 -2.40
CA LEU A 66 7.85 -10.61 -2.85
C LEU A 66 8.57 -9.54 -1.99
N ALA A 67 9.23 -9.95 -0.90
CA ALA A 67 9.98 -9.06 -0.05
C ALA A 67 11.12 -8.40 -0.86
N GLY A 68 10.99 -7.09 -1.12
CA GLY A 68 12.01 -6.31 -1.83
C GLY A 68 11.74 -6.02 -3.31
N ILE A 69 10.63 -6.52 -3.89
CA ILE A 69 10.17 -6.10 -5.23
C ILE A 69 9.69 -4.66 -5.20
N HIS A 70 8.99 -4.28 -4.13
CA HIS A 70 8.41 -2.95 -3.95
C HIS A 70 9.21 -2.04 -3.01
N ALA A 71 10.36 -2.51 -2.50
CA ALA A 71 11.16 -1.71 -1.59
C ALA A 71 11.79 -0.52 -2.35
N PRO A 72 11.61 0.73 -1.87
CA PRO A 72 12.32 1.87 -2.42
C PRO A 72 13.83 1.59 -2.40
N ARG A 73 14.48 1.74 -3.55
CA ARG A 73 15.93 1.66 -3.65
C ARG A 73 16.50 3.07 -3.77
N PRO A 74 17.59 3.41 -3.06
CA PRO A 74 18.29 4.65 -3.29
C PRO A 74 18.64 4.77 -4.77
N LEU A 75 18.43 5.94 -5.34
CA LEU A 75 18.89 6.24 -6.69
C LEU A 75 20.42 6.29 -6.66
N ASP A 76 21.08 5.39 -7.38
CA ASP A 76 22.53 5.39 -7.47
C ASP A 76 22.99 6.62 -8.26
N ALA A 77 23.79 7.49 -7.63
CA ALA A 77 24.31 8.70 -8.24
C ALA A 77 25.17 8.42 -9.49
N ALA A 78 25.72 7.21 -9.64
CA ALA A 78 26.47 6.80 -10.82
C ALA A 78 25.58 6.60 -12.07
N VAL A 79 24.28 6.30 -11.91
CA VAL A 79 23.35 6.07 -13.03
C VAL A 79 22.92 7.39 -13.69
N LEU A 80 23.07 8.52 -13.00
CA LEU A 80 22.72 9.85 -13.50
C LEU A 80 23.74 10.45 -14.50
N HIS A 81 24.89 9.81 -14.72
CA HIS A 81 25.97 10.33 -15.59
C HIS A 81 25.99 9.74 -17.01
N HIS A 82 25.02 8.91 -17.40
CA HIS A 82 24.95 8.32 -18.73
C HIS A 82 23.79 8.88 -19.56
N SER A 83 23.72 10.21 -19.70
CA SER A 83 22.96 10.91 -20.73
C SER A 83 23.45 12.36 -20.80
N ALA A 84 24.45 12.60 -21.65
CA ALA A 84 24.77 13.90 -22.22
C ALA A 84 25.08 13.70 -23.71
#